data_AF-A0A963JFY1-F1
#
_entry.id   AF-A0A963JFY1-F1
#
_cell.length_a   1.000
_cell.length_b   1.000
_cell.length_c   1.000
_cell.angle_alpha   90.00
_cell.angle_beta   90.00
_cell.angle_gamma   90.00
#
_symmetry.space_group_name_H-M   'P 1'
#
loop_
_entity.id
_entity.type
_entity.pdbx_description
1 polymer ?
#
loop_
_entity_poly.entity_id
_entity_poly.type
_entity_poly.pdbx_seq_one_letter_code
_entity_poly.pdbx_strand_id
1 'polypeptide(L)'
;MIATARAQTAGPAADAPAAVTAAPQAVPLSDDPALEAEVMRIAHDLRCLVCQNETIAASNADLAVDLRGQIRSQLRAGRNEREIIEYMVERYGDFVLFKPPLKPTTWLL
;
A
#
# COMPACT_ATOMS: atom_id res chain seq x y z
N MET A 1 -20.92 52.89 22.78
CA MET A 1 -22.19 52.15 22.88
C MET A 1 -23.27 52.90 22.09
N ILE A 2 -23.15 52.94 20.75
CA ILE A 2 -24.14 53.52 19.82
C ILE A 2 -24.12 52.63 18.57
N ALA A 3 -25.32 52.28 18.10
CA ALA A 3 -25.65 51.33 17.03
C ALA A 3 -25.10 51.70 15.64
N THR A 4 -24.82 50.71 14.79
CA THR A 4 -25.49 50.55 13.47
C THR A 4 -25.13 49.25 12.78
N ALA A 5 -26.17 48.54 12.34
CA ALA A 5 -26.16 47.32 11.56
C ALA A 5 -25.88 47.56 10.06
N ARG A 6 -25.29 46.58 9.37
CA ARG A 6 -25.56 46.16 7.96
C ARG A 6 -25.06 44.71 7.79
N ALA A 7 -25.91 43.69 7.84
CA ALA A 7 -26.65 43.15 6.69
C ALA A 7 -25.84 43.16 5.38
N GLN A 8 -25.33 41.98 4.99
CA GLN A 8 -24.91 41.68 3.62
C GLN A 8 -25.51 40.34 3.22
N THR A 9 -26.60 40.43 2.46
CA THR A 9 -27.20 39.37 1.65
C THR A 9 -26.74 39.55 0.20
N ALA A 10 -26.11 38.52 -0.35
CA ALA A 10 -26.01 38.22 -1.79
C ALA A 10 -25.52 36.76 -1.83
N GLY A 11 -26.23 35.74 -2.29
CA GLY A 11 -27.16 35.62 -3.41
C GLY A 11 -26.71 34.35 -4.15
N PRO A 12 -27.61 33.42 -4.55
CA PRO A 12 -27.23 32.11 -5.05
C PRO A 12 -26.92 32.16 -6.55
N ALA A 13 -25.74 31.69 -6.95
CA ALA A 13 -25.44 31.33 -8.32
C ALA A 13 -25.16 29.83 -8.35
N ALA A 14 -26.15 29.08 -8.82
CA ALA A 14 -25.99 27.72 -9.29
C ALA A 14 -25.02 27.71 -10.48
N ASP A 15 -24.02 26.83 -10.46
CA ASP A 15 -23.46 26.28 -11.70
C ASP A 15 -22.74 24.94 -11.46
N ALA A 16 -23.08 23.98 -12.34
CA ALA A 16 -22.39 22.74 -12.70
C ALA A 16 -22.14 21.62 -11.67
N PRO A 17 -22.69 20.40 -11.90
CA PRO A 17 -22.11 19.19 -11.34
C PRO A 17 -20.81 18.89 -12.11
N ALA A 18 -19.68 19.40 -11.62
CA ALA A 18 -18.37 18.93 -12.04
C ALA A 18 -18.25 17.46 -11.58
N ALA A 19 -18.16 16.57 -12.56
CA ALA A 19 -17.92 15.15 -12.37
C ALA A 19 -16.79 14.93 -11.36
N VAL A 20 -17.08 14.18 -10.30
CA VAL A 20 -16.09 13.67 -9.37
C VAL A 20 -15.19 12.71 -10.15
N THR A 21 -14.10 13.24 -10.70
CA THR A 21 -12.92 12.43 -10.90
C THR A 21 -12.38 12.18 -9.50
N ALA A 22 -12.43 10.92 -9.05
CA ALA A 22 -11.77 10.51 -7.83
C ALA A 22 -10.26 10.65 -8.07
N ALA A 23 -9.74 11.85 -7.82
CA ALA A 23 -8.31 12.07 -7.75
C ALA A 23 -7.77 11.16 -6.63
N PRO A 24 -6.68 10.39 -6.86
CA PRO A 24 -6.07 9.61 -5.81
C PRO A 24 -5.65 10.60 -4.73
N GLN A 25 -6.30 10.48 -3.58
CA GLN A 25 -6.02 11.31 -2.41
C GLN A 25 -4.54 11.11 -2.11
N ALA A 26 -3.74 12.16 -2.28
CA ALA A 26 -2.34 12.16 -1.90
C ALA A 26 -2.28 12.18 -0.37
N VAL A 27 -2.39 10.99 0.24
CA VAL A 27 -2.31 10.83 1.67
C VAL A 27 -0.86 11.10 2.10
N PRO A 28 -0.61 11.90 3.15
CA PRO A 28 0.72 12.26 3.56
C PRO A 28 1.56 11.03 3.88
N LEU A 29 2.72 10.97 3.22
CA LEU A 29 3.64 9.87 3.01
C LEU A 29 4.20 9.15 4.26
N SER A 30 3.72 9.40 5.48
CA SER A 30 4.35 8.90 6.72
C SER A 30 3.45 8.05 7.63
N ASP A 31 2.12 8.10 7.53
CA ASP A 31 1.23 7.45 8.51
C ASP A 31 -0.05 6.89 7.90
N ASP A 32 0.06 6.18 6.78
CA ASP A 32 -1.07 5.42 6.25
C ASP A 32 -1.15 4.06 6.94
N PRO A 33 -1.99 3.85 7.99
CA PRO A 33 -2.13 2.55 8.62
C PRO A 33 -2.64 1.51 7.63
N ALA A 34 -3.40 1.94 6.61
CA ALA A 34 -3.86 1.08 5.53
C ALA A 34 -2.70 0.62 4.62
N LEU A 35 -1.78 1.52 4.26
CA LEU A 35 -0.61 1.17 3.46
C LEU A 35 0.31 0.22 4.24
N GLU A 36 0.58 0.51 5.51
CA GLU A 36 1.42 -0.35 6.34
C GLU A 36 0.78 -1.72 6.55
N ALA A 37 -0.55 -1.80 6.74
CA ALA A 37 -1.25 -3.08 6.82
C ALA A 37 -1.06 -3.89 5.53
N GLU A 38 -1.13 -3.24 4.36
CA GLU A 38 -0.91 -3.89 3.07
C GLU A 38 0.55 -4.34 2.88
N VAL A 39 1.52 -3.50 3.24
CA VAL A 39 2.94 -3.88 3.26
C VAL A 39 3.15 -5.12 4.13
N MET A 40 2.59 -5.13 5.33
CA MET A 40 2.72 -6.24 6.27
C MET A 40 2.04 -7.50 5.76
N ARG A 41 0.88 -7.38 5.11
CA ARG A 41 0.17 -8.50 4.48
C ARG A 41 1.03 -9.17 3.41
N ILE A 42 1.60 -8.39 2.48
CA ILE A 42 2.50 -8.90 1.44
C ILE A 42 3.76 -9.51 2.07
N ALA A 43 4.35 -8.82 3.06
CA ALA A 43 5.55 -9.29 3.74
C ALA A 43 5.33 -10.57 4.58
N HIS A 44 4.08 -10.91 4.94
CA HIS A 44 3.74 -12.18 5.58
C HIS A 44 3.77 -13.37 4.63
N ASP A 45 3.52 -13.13 3.34
CA ASP A 45 3.59 -14.16 2.30
C ASP A 45 5.03 -14.38 1.79
N LEU A 46 5.98 -13.57 2.26
CA LEU A 46 7.40 -13.65 1.91
C LEU A 46 8.25 -14.12 3.10
N ARG A 47 9.15 -15.07 2.84
CA ARG A 47 10.09 -15.62 3.83
C ARG A 47 11.35 -14.77 3.87
N CYS A 48 11.86 -14.50 5.08
CA CYS A 48 13.19 -13.92 5.22
C CYS A 48 14.25 -14.96 4.85
N LEU A 49 15.00 -14.72 3.77
CA LEU A 49 16.03 -15.64 3.27
C LEU A 49 17.24 -15.79 4.20
N VAL A 50 17.45 -14.81 5.08
CA VAL A 50 18.60 -14.77 6.01
C VAL A 50 18.21 -15.15 7.44
N CYS A 51 16.93 -15.44 7.70
CA CYS A 51 16.39 -15.71 9.02
C CYS A 51 15.95 -17.16 9.15
N GLN A 52 16.01 -17.70 10.36
CA GLN A 52 15.64 -19.09 10.61
C GLN A 52 14.11 -19.21 10.74
N ASN A 53 13.46 -19.53 9.62
CA ASN A 53 12.04 -19.92 9.58
C ASN A 53 11.04 -18.78 9.92
N GLU A 54 11.40 -17.54 9.57
CA GLU A 54 10.61 -16.33 9.82
C GLU A 54 10.18 -15.62 8.53
N THR A 55 9.07 -14.87 8.57
CA THR A 55 8.63 -14.03 7.45
C THR A 55 9.32 -12.67 7.46
N ILE A 56 9.29 -11.97 6.32
CA ILE A 56 9.79 -10.59 6.21
C ILE A 56 8.99 -9.63 7.11
N ALA A 57 7.70 -9.89 7.30
CA ALA A 57 6.86 -9.10 8.22
C ALA A 57 7.32 -9.21 9.67
N ALA A 58 7.72 -10.40 10.13
CA ALA A 58 8.08 -10.66 11.52
C ALA A 58 9.56 -10.39 11.84
N SER A 59 10.44 -10.48 10.84
CA SER A 59 11.87 -10.33 11.05
C SER A 59 12.33 -8.87 11.16
N ASN A 60 13.33 -8.66 12.03
CA ASN A 60 14.06 -7.39 12.16
C ASN A 60 15.43 -7.40 11.46
N ALA A 61 15.72 -8.38 10.61
CA ALA A 61 16.96 -8.38 9.83
C ALA A 61 17.00 -7.17 8.86
N ASP A 62 18.19 -6.64 8.60
CA ASP A 62 18.38 -5.50 7.69
C ASP A 62 17.76 -5.76 6.31
N LEU A 63 17.89 -7.00 5.80
CA LEU A 63 17.27 -7.42 4.55
C LEU A 63 15.73 -7.34 4.60
N ALA A 64 15.12 -7.72 5.72
CA ALA A 64 13.67 -7.65 5.88
C ALA A 64 13.17 -6.20 5.95
N VAL A 65 13.94 -5.30 6.57
CA VAL A 65 13.65 -3.85 6.58
C VAL A 65 13.72 -3.28 5.16
N ASP A 66 14.77 -3.60 4.40
CA ASP A 66 14.94 -3.13 3.02
C ASP A 66 13.79 -3.62 2.10
N LEU A 67 13.45 -4.91 2.19
CA LEU A 67 12.37 -5.50 1.40
C LEU A 67 11.00 -4.88 1.73
N ARG A 68 10.68 -4.62 3.00
CA ARG A 68 9.47 -3.86 3.38
C ARG A 68 9.48 -2.45 2.81
N GLY A 69 10.64 -1.79 2.79
CA GLY A 69 10.82 -0.49 2.15
C GLY A 69 10.51 -0.54 0.65
N GLN A 70 11.01 -1.56 -0.05
CA GLN A 70 10.73 -1.77 -1.47
C GLN A 70 9.25 -2.04 -1.74
N ILE A 71 8.61 -2.91 -0.96
CA ILE A 71 7.16 -3.18 -1.05
C ILE A 71 6.36 -1.88 -0.88
N ARG A 72 6.69 -1.09 0.15
CA ARG A 72 6.06 0.21 0.40
C ARG A 72 6.21 1.16 -0.79
N SER A 73 7.39 1.24 -1.39
CA SER A 73 7.62 2.07 -2.58
C SER A 73 6.78 1.62 -3.78
N GLN A 74 6.63 0.31 -3.97
CA GLN A 74 5.87 -0.23 -5.10
C GLN A 74 4.35 -0.04 -4.92
N LEU A 75 3.84 -0.20 -3.70
CA LEU A 75 2.44 0.10 -3.37
C LEU A 75 2.13 1.60 -3.58
N ARG A 76 3.06 2.49 -3.20
CA ARG A 76 2.94 3.93 -3.49
C ARG A 76 2.97 4.24 -4.98
N ALA A 77 3.68 3.43 -5.76
CA ALA A 77 3.66 3.52 -7.22
C ALA A 77 2.36 2.97 -7.85
N GLY A 78 1.41 2.47 -7.04
CA GLY A 78 0.14 1.94 -7.51
C GLY A 78 0.22 0.52 -8.07
N ARG A 79 1.31 -0.21 -7.79
CA ARG A 79 1.44 -1.61 -8.20
C ARG A 79 0.56 -2.52 -7.34
N ASN A 80 0.05 -3.57 -7.96
CA ASN A 80 -0.73 -4.58 -7.27
C ASN A 80 0.19 -5.57 -6.55
N GLU A 81 -0.34 -6.25 -5.52
CA GLU A 81 0.39 -7.29 -4.79
C GLU A 81 1.07 -8.32 -5.69
N ARG A 82 0.37 -8.85 -6.69
CA ARG A 82 0.95 -9.87 -7.59
C ARG A 82 2.19 -9.36 -8.31
N GLU A 83 2.15 -8.12 -8.80
CA GLU A 83 3.29 -7.50 -9.46
C GLU A 83 4.46 -7.28 -8.50
N ILE A 84 4.16 -6.97 -7.23
CA ILE A 84 5.16 -6.82 -6.17
C ILE A 84 5.81 -8.17 -5.88
N ILE A 85 5.01 -9.23 -5.71
CA ILE A 85 5.50 -10.58 -5.45
C ILE A 85 6.34 -11.07 -6.63
N GLU A 86 5.86 -10.90 -7.86
CA GLU A 86 6.60 -11.24 -9.08
C GLU A 86 7.94 -10.51 -9.14
N TYR A 87 7.96 -9.21 -8.84
CA TYR A 87 9.19 -8.42 -8.76
C TYR A 87 10.16 -8.96 -7.69
N MET A 88 9.65 -9.39 -6.53
CA MET A 88 10.48 -9.99 -5.49
C MET A 88 11.02 -11.36 -5.91
N VAL A 89 10.22 -12.19 -6.58
CA VAL A 89 10.66 -13.50 -7.11
C VAL A 89 11.68 -13.34 -8.24
N GLU A 90 11.50 -12.37 -9.13
CA GLU A 90 12.43 -12.10 -10.23
C GLU A 90 13.82 -11.72 -9.70
N ARG A 91 13.89 -11.00 -8.58
CA ARG A 91 15.14 -10.50 -8.00
C ARG A 91 15.77 -11.42 -6.95
N TYR A 92 14.95 -12.10 -6.15
CA TYR A 92 15.38 -12.90 -5.00
C TYR A 92 15.11 -14.42 -5.17
N GLY A 93 14.45 -14.83 -6.25
CA GLY A 93 14.13 -16.22 -6.60
C GLY A 93 12.85 -16.74 -5.94
N ASP A 94 12.38 -17.91 -6.37
CA ASP A 94 11.16 -18.55 -5.84
C ASP A 94 11.24 -18.87 -4.34
N PHE A 95 12.44 -18.95 -3.77
CA PHE A 95 12.67 -19.25 -2.36
C PHE A 95 12.22 -18.14 -1.40
N VAL A 96 11.91 -16.95 -1.93
CA VAL A 96 11.36 -15.83 -1.15
C VAL A 96 9.88 -16.04 -0.82
N LEU A 97 9.16 -16.90 -1.54
CA LEU A 97 7.75 -17.18 -1.26
C LEU A 97 7.64 -18.08 -0.02
N PHE A 98 6.98 -17.58 1.03
CA PHE A 98 6.66 -18.37 2.22
C PHE A 98 5.47 -19.29 1.96
N LYS A 99 4.45 -18.79 1.25
CA LYS A 99 3.35 -19.61 0.71
C LYS A 99 3.49 -19.66 -0.82
N PRO A 100 3.67 -20.85 -1.43
CA PRO A 100 3.56 -20.94 -2.87
C PRO A 100 2.13 -20.55 -3.27
N PRO A 101 1.95 -19.65 -4.25
CA PRO A 101 0.62 -19.37 -4.78
C PRO A 101 0.02 -20.70 -5.25
N LEU A 102 -1.25 -20.93 -4.97
CA LEU A 102 -1.95 -22.14 -5.40
C LEU A 102 -1.98 -22.18 -6.94
N LYS A 103 -0.93 -22.76 -7.53
CA LYS A 103 -0.86 -23.04 -8.96
C LYS A 103 -1.75 -24.24 -9.24
N PRO A 104 -2.47 -24.28 -10.37
CA PRO A 104 -3.31 -25.43 -10.74
C PRO A 104 -2.53 -26.75 -10.83
N THR A 105 -1.19 -26.69 -10.89
CA THR A 105 -0.29 -27.86 -10.84
C THR A 105 -0.25 -28.55 -9.48
N THR A 106 -0.65 -27.88 -8.39
CA THR A 106 -0.68 -28.47 -7.03
C THR A 106 -1.91 -29.36 -6.79
N TRP A 107 -2.90 -29.38 -7.70
CA TRP A 107 -4.06 -30.28 -7.61
C TRP A 107 -3.77 -31.74 -8.01
N LEU A 108 -2.57 -32.02 -8.55
CA LEU A 108 -2.20 -33.33 -9.10
C LEU A 108 -1.03 -33.96 -8.35
N LEU A 109 -1.07 -33.98 -7.02
CA LEU A 109 -0.09 -34.65 -6.15
C LEU A 109 -0.79 -35.34 -4.98
#